data_AF-A0AAX1TXC0-F1
#
_entry.id   AF-A0AAX1TXC0-F1
#
_cell.length_a   1.000
_cell.length_b   1.000
_cell.length_c   1.000
_cell.angle_alpha   90.00
_cell.angle_beta   90.00
_cell.angle_gamma   90.00
#
_symmetry.space_group_name_H-M   'P 1'
#
loop_
_entity.id
_entity.type
_entity.pdbx_description
1 polymer ?
#
loop_
_entity_poly.entity_id
_entity_poly.type
_entity_poly.pdbx_seq_one_letter_code
_entity_poly.pdbx_strand_id
1 'polypeptide(L)'
;MWAVALHRFLVKEWGIDPSPALVGKYAPGIARPANNVSIQIIDADFKQRYSQQIRDDVVKLNPGFLILIPSDMSKGDIGKLRDVCAGAEGKSLYYAPEKSTLRIGKVTTVDAEHFWKPVAPGMCRYWAVRPMAIAETRPIPDIKLHRKWGVYEALCLSIGHVWRSQYPQSSEGSREERYWNIVDAVSAKTSHFRIYNYRTVHRANMTDYVHRANGSNILHGMNALIAISDAGESLDCAAMAIGQSRHLGGGFLVPADFSVSVCQSDDDFEKGIPTWLK
;
A
#
# COMPACT_ATOMS: atom_id res chain seq x y z
N MET A 1 -6.34 15.41 -3.95
CA MET A 1 -4.96 14.95 -3.71
C MET A 1 -4.13 14.90 -5.00
N TRP A 2 -2.82 15.20 -4.93
CA TRP A 2 -1.91 15.12 -6.08
C TRP A 2 -1.78 13.73 -6.71
N ALA A 3 -1.84 12.65 -5.92
CA ALA A 3 -1.84 11.28 -6.43
C ALA A 3 -3.07 10.98 -7.30
N VAL A 4 -4.26 11.49 -6.90
CA VAL A 4 -5.50 11.39 -7.71
C VAL A 4 -5.35 12.16 -9.02
N ALA A 5 -4.75 13.35 -8.97
CA ALA A 5 -4.48 14.12 -10.17
C ALA A 5 -3.56 13.35 -11.13
N LEU A 6 -2.46 12.78 -10.61
CA LEU A 6 -1.53 11.97 -11.40
C LEU A 6 -2.23 10.73 -11.98
N HIS A 7 -3.01 10.01 -11.17
CA HIS A 7 -3.79 8.86 -11.64
C HIS A 7 -4.69 9.23 -12.83
N ARG A 8 -5.49 10.29 -12.69
CA ARG A 8 -6.37 10.79 -13.75
C ARG A 8 -5.60 11.22 -15.00
N PHE A 9 -4.45 11.86 -14.80
CA PHE A 9 -3.56 12.26 -15.88
C PHE A 9 -3.01 11.04 -16.63
N LEU A 10 -2.48 10.04 -15.92
CA LEU A 10 -1.96 8.81 -16.53
C LEU A 10 -3.04 8.08 -17.33
N VAL A 11 -4.25 7.96 -16.77
CA VAL A 11 -5.40 7.34 -17.48
C VAL A 11 -5.76 8.14 -18.73
N LYS A 12 -5.74 9.47 -18.68
CA LYS A 12 -6.02 10.34 -19.83
C LYS A 12 -4.95 10.18 -20.92
N GLU A 13 -3.68 10.25 -20.54
CA GLU A 13 -2.55 10.17 -21.47
C GLU A 13 -2.37 8.76 -22.05
N TRP A 14 -2.86 7.72 -21.35
CA TRP A 14 -2.90 6.38 -21.90
C TRP A 14 -3.75 6.30 -23.18
N GLY A 15 -4.86 7.04 -23.21
CA GLY A 15 -5.81 7.08 -24.32
C GLY A 15 -6.85 5.95 -24.25
N ILE A 16 -7.05 5.27 -25.36
CA ILE A 16 -8.03 4.18 -25.50
C ILE A 16 -7.55 2.96 -24.72
N ASP A 17 -8.47 2.30 -24.02
CA ASP A 17 -8.25 1.05 -23.27
C ASP A 17 -7.07 1.09 -22.28
N PRO A 18 -7.16 1.93 -21.22
CA PRO A 18 -6.16 1.96 -20.17
C PRO A 18 -6.01 0.61 -19.47
N SER A 19 -4.77 0.24 -19.14
CA SER A 19 -4.47 -1.05 -18.50
C SER A 19 -5.38 -1.30 -17.28
N PRO A 20 -5.99 -2.49 -17.17
CA PRO A 20 -6.73 -2.90 -15.99
C PRO A 20 -5.97 -2.71 -14.68
N ALA A 21 -4.64 -2.86 -14.69
CA ALA A 21 -3.79 -2.64 -13.52
C ALA A 21 -3.72 -1.18 -13.09
N LEU A 22 -3.91 -0.24 -14.02
CA LEU A 22 -3.99 1.20 -13.73
C LEU A 22 -5.40 1.61 -13.30
N VAL A 23 -6.45 1.08 -13.93
CA VAL A 23 -7.83 1.50 -13.65
C VAL A 23 -8.56 0.63 -12.64
N GLY A 24 -8.00 -0.50 -12.22
CA GLY A 24 -8.61 -1.46 -11.29
C GLY A 24 -9.90 -2.09 -11.80
N LYS A 25 -10.12 -2.13 -13.12
CA LYS A 25 -11.31 -2.70 -13.77
C LYS A 25 -10.88 -3.83 -14.68
N TYR A 26 -11.26 -5.06 -14.31
CA TYR A 26 -10.95 -6.28 -15.03
C TYR A 26 -12.23 -6.84 -15.64
N ALA A 27 -12.15 -7.29 -16.90
CA ALA A 27 -13.25 -7.98 -17.55
C ALA A 27 -13.62 -9.28 -16.80
N PRO A 28 -14.90 -9.72 -16.85
CA PRO A 28 -15.29 -11.01 -16.30
C PRO A 28 -14.43 -12.15 -16.87
N GLY A 29 -14.05 -13.11 -16.02
CA GLY A 29 -13.25 -14.28 -16.41
C GLY A 29 -11.73 -14.04 -16.47
N ILE A 30 -11.26 -12.80 -16.38
CA ILE A 30 -9.82 -12.51 -16.31
C ILE A 30 -9.32 -12.71 -14.88
N ALA A 31 -8.25 -13.51 -14.74
CA ALA A 31 -7.52 -13.66 -13.49
C ALA A 31 -7.02 -12.27 -13.04
N ARG A 32 -7.47 -11.85 -11.86
CA ARG A 32 -7.07 -10.55 -11.31
C ARG A 32 -5.68 -10.71 -10.68
N PRO A 33 -4.72 -9.82 -10.99
CA PRO A 33 -3.45 -9.81 -10.31
C PRO A 33 -3.65 -9.58 -8.81
N ALA A 34 -2.64 -9.93 -8.02
CA ALA A 34 -2.66 -9.61 -6.59
C ALA A 34 -2.73 -8.10 -6.38
N ASN A 35 -2.07 -7.33 -7.26
CA ASN A 35 -1.90 -5.89 -7.12
C ASN A 35 -2.27 -5.10 -8.37
N ASN A 36 -2.61 -3.84 -8.12
CA ASN A 36 -2.77 -2.79 -9.13
C ASN A 36 -1.66 -1.73 -8.94
N VAL A 37 -1.50 -0.82 -9.90
CA VAL A 37 -0.50 0.25 -9.87
C VAL A 37 -0.74 1.22 -8.71
N SER A 38 0.18 1.24 -7.75
CA SER A 38 0.13 2.14 -6.59
C SER A 38 0.88 3.45 -6.88
N ILE A 39 0.40 4.57 -6.34
CA ILE A 39 0.97 5.90 -6.53
C ILE A 39 1.20 6.52 -5.16
N GLN A 40 2.45 6.85 -4.85
CA GLN A 40 2.87 7.44 -3.58
C GLN A 40 3.48 8.82 -3.78
N ILE A 41 3.30 9.69 -2.80
CA ILE A 41 3.78 11.08 -2.84
C ILE A 41 5.01 11.20 -1.96
N ILE A 42 6.11 11.61 -2.59
CA ILE A 42 7.39 11.90 -1.96
C ILE A 42 7.55 13.42 -1.89
N ASP A 43 7.03 14.00 -0.82
CA ASP A 43 7.04 15.44 -0.55
C ASP A 43 8.18 15.86 0.38
N ALA A 44 8.25 17.17 0.68
CA ALA A 44 9.26 17.71 1.57
C ALA A 44 9.19 17.11 2.99
N ASP A 45 7.97 16.86 3.50
CA ASP A 45 7.75 16.21 4.80
C ASP A 45 8.29 14.77 4.80
N PHE A 46 8.00 14.00 3.75
CA PHE A 46 8.55 12.66 3.59
C PHE A 46 10.08 12.68 3.56
N LYS A 47 10.67 13.61 2.78
CA LYS A 47 12.13 13.76 2.71
C LYS A 47 12.73 14.11 4.06
N GLN A 48 12.14 15.05 4.79
CA GLN A 48 12.63 15.48 6.10
C GLN A 48 12.66 14.31 7.09
N ARG A 49 11.62 13.46 7.09
CA ARG A 49 11.51 12.35 8.04
C ARG A 49 12.35 11.14 7.67
N TYR A 50 12.42 10.79 6.39
CA TYR A 50 12.95 9.49 5.95
C TYR A 50 14.21 9.55 5.09
N SER A 51 14.77 10.73 4.81
CA SER A 51 15.98 10.86 3.96
C SER A 51 17.17 9.99 4.42
N GLN A 52 17.31 9.75 5.73
CA GLN A 52 18.38 8.89 6.25
C GLN A 52 18.15 7.40 6.00
N GLN A 53 16.89 6.97 5.80
CA GLN A 53 16.51 5.57 5.59
C GLN A 53 16.28 5.22 4.12
N ILE A 54 16.17 6.19 3.21
CA ILE A 54 16.02 5.98 1.77
C ILE A 54 17.41 5.83 1.12
N ARG A 55 17.53 4.99 0.09
CA ARG A 55 18.78 4.84 -0.69
C ARG A 55 19.24 6.18 -1.30
N ASP A 56 20.55 6.44 -1.29
CA ASP A 56 21.09 7.79 -1.57
C ASP A 56 20.86 8.30 -3.00
N ASP A 57 20.79 7.39 -3.98
CA ASP A 57 20.42 7.72 -5.37
C ASP A 57 18.95 8.13 -5.49
N VAL A 58 18.05 7.48 -4.72
CA VAL A 58 16.62 7.80 -4.70
C VAL A 58 16.36 9.13 -3.99
N VAL A 59 17.07 9.42 -2.89
CA VAL A 59 16.94 10.71 -2.17
C VAL A 59 17.17 11.92 -3.08
N LYS A 60 18.06 11.79 -4.07
CA LYS A 60 18.40 12.85 -5.04
C LYS A 60 17.29 13.13 -6.04
N LEU A 61 16.33 12.21 -6.22
CA LEU A 61 15.20 12.36 -7.14
C LEU A 61 14.03 13.16 -6.53
N ASN A 62 14.10 13.48 -5.23
CA ASN A 62 12.99 14.10 -4.49
C ASN A 62 12.92 15.62 -4.71
N PRO A 63 11.71 16.23 -4.73
CA PRO A 63 10.39 15.61 -4.52
C PRO A 63 9.82 14.95 -5.78
N GLY A 64 8.88 14.02 -5.62
CA GLY A 64 8.29 13.34 -6.77
C GLY A 64 7.13 12.41 -6.43
N PHE A 65 6.70 11.66 -7.44
CA PHE A 65 5.76 10.56 -7.30
C PHE A 65 6.50 9.24 -7.46
N LEU A 66 6.20 8.28 -6.59
CA LEU A 66 6.65 6.90 -6.74
C LEU A 66 5.48 6.08 -7.29
N ILE A 67 5.65 5.52 -8.49
CA ILE A 67 4.67 4.62 -9.11
C ILE A 67 5.17 3.19 -8.91
N LEU A 68 4.47 2.41 -8.10
CA LEU A 68 4.77 1.01 -7.84
C LEU A 68 3.97 0.13 -8.80
N ILE A 69 4.68 -0.77 -9.49
CA ILE A 69 4.13 -1.63 -10.53
C ILE A 69 3.95 -3.04 -9.94
N PRO A 70 2.80 -3.71 -10.15
CA PRO A 70 2.61 -5.11 -9.79
C PRO A 70 3.63 -6.01 -10.49
N SER A 71 4.17 -7.01 -9.78
CA SER A 71 5.14 -7.96 -10.35
C SER A 71 4.57 -8.80 -11.49
N ASP A 72 3.25 -9.00 -11.50
CA ASP A 72 2.49 -9.74 -12.52
C ASP A 72 1.89 -8.84 -13.60
N MET A 73 2.23 -7.55 -13.64
CA MET A 73 1.81 -6.64 -14.71
C MET A 73 2.47 -7.03 -16.04
N SER A 74 1.69 -7.05 -17.13
CA SER A 74 2.22 -7.49 -18.43
C SER A 74 3.34 -6.56 -18.93
N LYS A 75 4.35 -7.13 -19.61
CA LYS A 75 5.46 -6.34 -20.18
C LYS A 75 4.97 -5.25 -21.14
N GLY A 76 3.89 -5.50 -21.87
CA GLY A 76 3.26 -4.53 -22.77
C GLY A 76 2.69 -3.33 -22.01
N ASP A 77 1.95 -3.58 -20.93
CA ASP A 77 1.41 -2.51 -20.10
C ASP A 77 2.51 -1.73 -19.37
N ILE A 78 3.57 -2.41 -18.91
CA ILE A 78 4.73 -1.75 -18.30
C ILE A 78 5.41 -0.82 -19.32
N GLY A 79 5.64 -1.30 -20.55
CA GLY A 79 6.20 -0.50 -21.64
C GLY A 79 5.33 0.73 -21.94
N LYS A 80 4.03 0.54 -22.08
CA LYS A 80 3.08 1.64 -22.34
C LYS A 80 3.04 2.65 -21.19
N LEU A 81 3.02 2.19 -19.94
CA LEU A 81 3.07 3.08 -18.76
C LEU A 81 4.35 3.92 -18.76
N ARG A 82 5.50 3.31 -19.05
CA ARG A 82 6.78 4.01 -19.16
C ARG A 82 6.73 5.08 -20.26
N ASP A 83 6.18 4.77 -21.42
CA ASP A 83 6.09 5.70 -22.54
C ASP A 83 5.15 6.88 -22.22
N VAL A 84 4.03 6.62 -21.54
CA VAL A 84 3.12 7.64 -21.01
C VAL A 84 3.84 8.55 -20.03
N CYS A 85 4.61 7.99 -19.09
CA CYS A 85 5.38 8.76 -18.12
C CYS A 85 6.50 9.57 -18.77
N ALA A 86 7.18 9.03 -19.79
CA ALA A 86 8.21 9.76 -20.54
C ALA A 86 7.61 10.94 -21.31
N GLY A 87 6.47 10.72 -21.98
CA GLY A 87 5.72 11.77 -22.67
C GLY A 87 5.04 12.78 -21.74
N ALA A 88 5.10 12.58 -20.42
CA ALA A 88 4.56 13.49 -19.42
C ALA A 88 5.54 14.59 -18.99
N GLU A 89 6.84 14.45 -19.28
CA GLU A 89 7.85 15.42 -18.91
C GLU A 89 7.48 16.82 -19.47
N GLY A 90 7.48 17.83 -18.59
CA GLY A 90 7.08 19.17 -18.97
C GLY A 90 5.58 19.32 -19.26
N LYS A 91 4.71 18.39 -18.87
CA LYS A 91 3.26 18.63 -18.81
C LYS A 91 2.84 19.16 -17.44
N SER A 92 1.75 19.91 -17.42
CA SER A 92 1.16 20.43 -16.18
C SER A 92 0.15 19.44 -15.62
N LEU A 93 0.27 19.16 -14.33
CA LEU A 93 -0.67 18.39 -13.53
C LEU A 93 -1.61 19.34 -12.79
N TYR A 94 -2.90 19.10 -12.92
CA TYR A 94 -3.96 19.93 -12.34
C TYR A 94 -4.75 19.10 -11.34
N TYR A 95 -4.80 19.54 -10.07
CA TYR A 95 -5.62 18.86 -9.07
C TYR A 95 -7.03 19.44 -8.95
N ALA A 96 -7.20 20.75 -9.17
CA ALA A 96 -8.50 21.42 -9.22
C ALA A 96 -8.44 22.64 -10.16
N PRO A 97 -9.58 23.09 -10.72
CA PRO A 97 -9.66 24.37 -11.42
C PRO A 97 -9.13 25.51 -10.55
N GLU A 98 -8.37 26.44 -11.14
CA GLU A 98 -7.86 27.67 -10.50
C GLU A 98 -6.86 27.51 -9.35
N LYS A 99 -6.35 26.29 -9.11
CA LYS A 99 -5.31 26.04 -8.10
C LYS A 99 -3.92 25.90 -8.71
N SER A 100 -2.92 25.98 -7.84
CA SER A 100 -1.51 25.72 -8.15
C SER A 100 -1.35 24.45 -8.99
N THR A 101 -0.52 24.52 -10.03
CA THR A 101 -0.20 23.39 -10.92
C THR A 101 1.17 22.82 -10.57
N LEU A 102 1.38 21.53 -10.81
CA LEU A 102 2.72 20.93 -10.76
C LEU A 102 3.21 20.67 -12.17
N ARG A 103 4.48 20.94 -12.43
CA ARG A 103 5.14 20.55 -13.67
C ARG A 103 5.76 19.17 -13.47
N ILE A 104 5.38 18.22 -14.31
CA ILE A 104 5.90 16.86 -14.24
C ILE A 104 7.36 16.89 -14.69
N GLY A 105 8.25 16.40 -13.83
CA GLY A 105 9.67 16.26 -14.13
C GLY A 105 9.97 14.99 -14.93
N LYS A 106 11.27 14.74 -15.14
CA LYS A 106 11.75 13.56 -15.85
C LYS A 106 11.39 12.26 -15.11
N VAL A 107 10.93 11.26 -15.86
CA VAL A 107 10.72 9.90 -15.33
C VAL A 107 12.06 9.20 -15.10
N THR A 108 12.19 8.50 -13.98
CA THR A 108 13.35 7.67 -13.65
C THR A 108 12.88 6.34 -13.08
N THR A 109 13.46 5.23 -13.54
CA THR A 109 13.21 3.90 -12.95
C THR A 109 14.00 3.77 -11.67
N VAL A 110 13.32 3.32 -10.62
CA VAL A 110 13.92 3.01 -9.32
C VAL A 110 13.73 1.53 -9.04
N ASP A 111 14.75 0.93 -8.45
CA ASP A 111 14.67 -0.42 -7.90
C ASP A 111 13.81 -0.39 -6.62
N ALA A 112 12.59 -0.92 -6.74
CA ALA A 112 11.63 -0.91 -5.66
C ALA A 112 11.96 -1.93 -4.56
N GLU A 113 12.71 -2.99 -4.86
CA GLU A 113 13.11 -4.02 -3.88
C GLU A 113 14.19 -3.50 -2.94
N HIS A 114 14.98 -2.53 -3.39
CA HIS A 114 16.04 -1.87 -2.62
C HIS A 114 15.82 -0.35 -2.49
N PHE A 115 14.57 0.07 -2.30
CA PHE A 115 14.21 1.49 -2.13
C PHE A 115 14.70 2.06 -0.79
N TRP A 116 14.55 1.29 0.28
CA TRP A 116 15.03 1.63 1.61
C TRP A 116 16.44 1.07 1.83
N LYS A 117 17.20 1.72 2.71
CA LYS A 117 18.49 1.22 3.18
C LYS A 117 18.30 -0.04 4.03
N PRO A 118 19.28 -0.95 4.05
CA PRO A 118 19.28 -2.10 4.96
C PRO A 118 19.10 -1.67 6.42
N VAL A 119 18.51 -2.57 7.21
CA VAL A 119 18.36 -2.38 8.65
C VAL A 119 19.76 -2.35 9.29
N ALA A 120 19.99 -1.40 10.18
CA ALA A 120 21.27 -1.30 10.88
C ALA A 120 21.47 -2.50 11.82
N PRO A 121 22.72 -2.95 12.05
CA PRO A 121 23.00 -4.03 13.00
C PRO A 121 22.42 -3.75 14.39
N GLY A 122 21.79 -4.76 15.01
CA GLY A 122 21.15 -4.62 16.32
C GLY A 122 19.79 -3.90 16.29
N MET A 123 19.25 -3.61 15.10
CA MET A 123 17.90 -3.08 14.91
C MET A 123 17.02 -4.12 14.20
N CYS A 124 15.71 -4.03 14.39
CA CYS A 124 14.69 -4.76 13.65
C CYS A 124 13.68 -3.79 13.02
N ARG A 125 13.24 -4.09 11.79
CA ARG A 125 12.34 -3.23 11.03
C ARG A 125 10.88 -3.67 11.14
N TYR A 126 10.05 -2.68 11.45
CA TYR A 126 8.60 -2.73 11.32
C TYR A 126 8.16 -1.68 10.31
N TRP A 127 6.88 -1.69 9.99
CA TRP A 127 6.29 -0.87 8.94
C TRP A 127 5.13 -0.07 9.49
N ALA A 128 5.28 1.24 9.52
CA ALA A 128 4.19 2.15 9.84
C ALA A 128 3.41 2.51 8.56
N VAL A 129 2.10 2.66 8.68
CA VAL A 129 1.24 3.01 7.54
C VAL A 129 1.18 4.53 7.37
N ARG A 130 1.61 5.04 6.21
CA ARG A 130 1.60 6.47 5.84
C ARG A 130 0.70 6.77 4.64
N PRO A 131 -0.06 7.88 4.68
CA PRO A 131 -0.53 8.57 5.88
C PRO A 131 -1.46 7.70 6.74
N MET A 132 -2.15 6.75 6.10
CA MET A 132 -3.07 5.74 6.64
C MET A 132 -3.50 4.84 5.47
N ALA A 133 -4.00 3.64 5.77
CA ALA A 133 -4.72 2.82 4.80
C ALA A 133 -6.22 3.15 4.88
N ILE A 134 -6.94 3.05 3.77
CA ILE A 134 -8.40 3.13 3.75
C ILE A 134 -8.97 1.71 3.72
N ALA A 135 -9.92 1.44 4.62
CA ALA A 135 -10.62 0.15 4.67
C ALA A 135 -11.26 -0.18 3.32
N GLU A 136 -11.06 -1.41 2.85
CA GLU A 136 -11.52 -1.84 1.53
C GLU A 136 -13.03 -2.07 1.48
N THR A 137 -13.62 -2.34 2.64
CA THR A 137 -15.00 -2.76 2.80
C THR A 137 -15.66 -1.97 3.94
N ARG A 138 -16.99 -1.91 3.93
CA ARG A 138 -17.75 -1.69 5.16
C ARG A 138 -17.46 -2.82 6.16
N PRO A 139 -17.77 -2.63 7.45
CA PRO A 139 -17.76 -3.74 8.41
C PRO A 139 -18.62 -4.91 7.93
N ILE A 140 -18.05 -6.12 7.99
CA ILE A 140 -18.69 -7.38 7.56
C ILE A 140 -18.77 -8.32 8.79
N PRO A 141 -19.83 -8.22 9.62
CA PRO A 141 -19.94 -9.09 10.79
C PRO A 141 -20.03 -10.57 10.38
N ASP A 142 -19.41 -11.45 11.16
CA ASP A 142 -19.63 -12.89 11.07
C ASP A 142 -20.73 -13.29 12.04
N ILE A 143 -21.96 -13.41 11.52
CA ILE A 143 -23.12 -13.74 12.36
C ILE A 143 -23.01 -15.19 12.88
N LYS A 144 -22.44 -16.10 12.08
CA LYS A 144 -22.34 -17.53 12.43
C LYS A 144 -21.36 -17.76 13.58
N LEU A 145 -20.22 -17.07 13.56
CA LEU A 145 -19.18 -17.19 14.59
C LEU A 145 -19.23 -16.05 15.63
N HIS A 146 -20.25 -15.20 15.58
CA HIS A 146 -20.43 -14.03 16.45
C HIS A 146 -19.21 -13.09 16.51
N ARG A 147 -18.48 -12.93 15.40
CA ARG A 147 -17.29 -12.07 15.32
C ARG A 147 -17.62 -10.70 14.77
N LYS A 148 -16.96 -9.68 15.31
CA LYS A 148 -17.09 -8.28 14.88
C LYS A 148 -16.00 -7.94 13.89
N TRP A 149 -16.33 -7.14 12.87
CA TRP A 149 -15.37 -6.62 11.91
C TRP A 149 -14.87 -5.25 12.35
N GLY A 150 -13.63 -5.18 12.82
CA GLY A 150 -12.97 -3.97 13.28
C GLY A 150 -11.82 -3.54 12.36
N VAL A 151 -10.97 -2.67 12.92
CA VAL A 151 -9.77 -2.16 12.23
C VAL A 151 -8.76 -3.27 11.98
N TYR A 152 -8.60 -4.19 12.92
CA TYR A 152 -7.68 -5.31 12.80
C TYR A 152 -8.04 -6.19 11.60
N GLU A 153 -9.31 -6.62 11.51
CA GLU A 153 -9.81 -7.45 10.41
C GLU A 153 -9.68 -6.74 9.06
N ALA A 154 -9.97 -5.44 9.02
CA ALA A 154 -9.82 -4.65 7.80
C ALA A 154 -8.35 -4.47 7.37
N LEU A 155 -7.40 -4.39 8.31
CA LEU A 155 -5.96 -4.39 8.02
C LEU A 155 -5.49 -5.77 7.55
N CYS A 156 -5.92 -6.85 8.21
CA CYS A 156 -5.66 -8.22 7.75
C CYS A 156 -6.13 -8.41 6.30
N LEU A 157 -7.34 -7.96 5.98
CA LEU A 157 -7.86 -8.02 4.61
C LEU A 157 -7.01 -7.19 3.64
N SER A 158 -6.57 -6.00 4.04
CA SER A 158 -5.72 -5.13 3.21
C SER A 158 -4.36 -5.76 2.90
N ILE A 159 -3.75 -6.44 3.88
CA ILE A 159 -2.51 -7.21 3.72
C ILE A 159 -2.77 -8.42 2.82
N GLY A 160 -3.80 -9.21 3.13
CA GLY A 160 -4.14 -10.40 2.36
C GLY A 160 -4.49 -10.11 0.91
N HIS A 161 -4.98 -8.91 0.58
CA HIS A 161 -5.16 -8.49 -0.80
C HIS A 161 -3.85 -8.14 -1.51
N VAL A 162 -2.86 -7.57 -0.82
CA VAL A 162 -1.56 -7.26 -1.44
C VAL A 162 -0.73 -8.52 -1.67
N TRP A 163 -0.69 -9.42 -0.70
CA TRP A 163 0.03 -10.71 -0.78
C TRP A 163 -0.89 -11.86 -1.13
N ARG A 164 -1.89 -11.60 -1.97
CA ARG A 164 -2.97 -12.54 -2.30
C ARG A 164 -2.50 -13.90 -2.77
N SER A 165 -1.38 -13.96 -3.49
CA SER A 165 -0.77 -15.21 -3.96
C SER A 165 -0.31 -16.14 -2.83
N GLN A 166 -0.08 -15.62 -1.62
CA GLN A 166 0.35 -16.39 -0.45
C GLN A 166 -0.81 -16.97 0.37
N TYR A 167 -2.05 -16.58 0.07
CA TYR A 167 -3.24 -16.97 0.83
C TYR A 167 -4.20 -17.80 -0.02
N PRO A 168 -4.98 -18.72 0.59
CA PRO A 168 -5.92 -19.58 -0.13
C PRO A 168 -6.90 -18.77 -1.00
N GLN A 169 -6.97 -19.11 -2.29
CA GLN A 169 -7.88 -18.51 -3.26
C GLN A 169 -9.07 -19.44 -3.50
N SER A 170 -9.96 -19.59 -2.52
CA SER A 170 -11.19 -20.34 -2.74
C SER A 170 -12.19 -19.52 -3.55
N SER A 171 -12.78 -20.13 -4.59
CA SER A 171 -13.95 -19.59 -5.29
C SER A 171 -15.28 -19.96 -4.63
N GLU A 172 -15.24 -20.84 -3.63
CA GLU A 172 -16.42 -21.31 -2.91
C GLU A 172 -16.85 -20.32 -1.81
N GLY A 173 -18.11 -20.44 -1.37
CA GLY A 173 -18.70 -19.59 -0.34
C GLY A 173 -19.12 -18.19 -0.82
N SER A 174 -19.72 -17.43 0.09
CA SER A 174 -20.06 -16.02 -0.11
C SER A 174 -18.81 -15.14 -0.16
N ARG A 175 -18.97 -13.89 -0.63
CA ARG A 175 -17.86 -12.93 -0.68
C ARG A 175 -17.34 -12.61 0.73
N GLU A 176 -18.26 -12.47 1.66
CA GLU A 176 -18.03 -12.21 3.07
C GLU A 176 -17.26 -13.36 3.73
N GLU A 177 -17.64 -14.62 3.46
CA GLU A 177 -16.91 -15.80 3.96
C GLU A 177 -15.48 -15.84 3.42
N ARG A 178 -15.28 -15.54 2.12
CA ARG A 178 -13.92 -15.45 1.56
C ARG A 178 -13.07 -14.36 2.21
N TYR A 179 -13.67 -13.24 2.59
CA TYR A 179 -12.96 -12.18 3.30
C TYR A 179 -12.54 -12.61 4.70
N TRP A 180 -13.42 -13.29 5.43
CA TRP A 180 -13.06 -13.87 6.73
C TRP A 180 -11.96 -14.93 6.61
N ASN A 181 -11.98 -15.78 5.58
CA ASN A 181 -10.89 -16.75 5.36
C ASN A 181 -9.52 -16.07 5.18
N ILE A 182 -9.47 -14.94 4.48
CA ILE A 182 -8.24 -14.14 4.34
C ILE A 182 -7.83 -13.54 5.69
N VAL A 183 -8.78 -13.00 6.45
CA VAL A 183 -8.52 -12.45 7.79
C VAL A 183 -7.95 -13.52 8.71
N ASP A 184 -8.54 -14.72 8.71
CA ASP A 184 -8.11 -15.84 9.53
C ASP A 184 -6.71 -16.31 9.12
N ALA A 185 -6.42 -16.38 7.82
CA ALA A 185 -5.09 -16.76 7.34
C ALA A 185 -4.00 -15.73 7.67
N VAL A 186 -4.30 -14.42 7.56
CA VAL A 186 -3.34 -13.34 7.87
C VAL A 186 -3.12 -13.22 9.38
N SER A 187 -4.14 -13.50 10.19
CA SER A 187 -4.07 -13.41 11.66
C SER A 187 -3.55 -14.68 12.34
N ALA A 188 -3.40 -15.78 11.59
CA ALA A 188 -2.84 -17.02 12.10
C ALA A 188 -1.39 -16.83 12.57
N LYS A 189 -0.99 -17.57 13.61
CA LYS A 189 0.41 -17.58 14.12
C LYS A 189 1.43 -17.98 13.05
N THR A 190 1.04 -18.79 12.08
CA THR A 190 1.87 -19.20 10.95
C THR A 190 2.01 -18.13 9.85
N SER A 191 1.30 -17.00 9.97
CA SER A 191 1.38 -15.90 9.02
C SER A 191 2.74 -15.20 9.08
N HIS A 192 3.22 -14.76 7.91
CA HIS A 192 4.41 -13.90 7.79
C HIS A 192 4.19 -12.47 8.28
N PHE A 193 3.01 -12.14 8.81
CA PHE A 193 2.67 -10.81 9.27
C PHE A 193 2.26 -10.81 10.74
N ARG A 194 2.61 -9.73 11.44
CA ARG A 194 2.03 -9.35 12.72
C ARG A 194 1.57 -7.90 12.66
N ILE A 195 0.40 -7.61 13.23
CA ILE A 195 -0.19 -6.27 13.23
C ILE A 195 -0.33 -5.81 14.68
N TYR A 196 0.32 -4.70 15.00
CA TYR A 196 0.32 -4.10 16.33
C TYR A 196 -0.18 -2.65 16.28
N ASN A 197 -0.56 -2.10 17.44
CA ASN A 197 -0.95 -0.69 17.62
C ASN A 197 -1.96 -0.19 16.57
N TYR A 198 -2.93 -1.02 16.21
CA TYR A 198 -3.88 -0.70 15.16
C TYR A 198 -4.97 0.24 15.70
N ARG A 199 -5.37 1.22 14.90
CA ARG A 199 -6.39 2.21 15.27
C ARG A 199 -7.09 2.83 14.08
N THR A 200 -8.31 3.30 14.33
CA THR A 200 -9.02 4.18 13.40
C THR A 200 -8.33 5.53 13.33
N VAL A 201 -8.24 6.09 12.13
CA VAL A 201 -7.77 7.45 11.89
C VAL A 201 -8.93 8.27 11.32
N HIS A 202 -9.26 9.36 12.01
CA HIS A 202 -10.21 10.34 11.54
C HIS A 202 -9.46 11.53 10.93
N ARG A 203 -9.75 11.91 9.68
CA ARG A 203 -9.27 13.15 9.07
C ARG A 203 -10.43 14.01 8.62
N ALA A 204 -10.26 15.34 8.71
CA ALA A 204 -11.27 16.30 8.32
C ALA A 204 -11.60 16.30 6.81
N ASN A 205 -10.64 15.94 5.94
CA ASN A 205 -10.83 15.86 4.48
C ASN A 205 -10.55 14.43 3.97
N MET A 206 -11.53 13.54 4.15
CA MET A 206 -11.53 12.21 3.52
C MET A 206 -12.03 12.24 2.06
N THR A 207 -12.53 13.39 1.61
CA THR A 207 -13.08 13.67 0.26
C THR A 207 -12.15 13.24 -0.87
N ASP A 208 -10.84 13.38 -0.68
CA ASP A 208 -9.83 12.97 -1.65
C ASP A 208 -9.84 11.46 -1.97
N TYR A 209 -10.37 10.63 -1.06
CA TYR A 209 -10.47 9.17 -1.21
C TYR A 209 -11.88 8.69 -1.60
N VAL A 210 -12.87 9.59 -1.70
CA VAL A 210 -14.29 9.25 -1.97
C VAL A 210 -14.50 8.74 -3.38
N HIS A 211 -13.67 9.15 -4.35
CA HIS A 211 -13.89 8.89 -5.77
C HIS A 211 -13.96 7.41 -6.19
N ARG A 212 -13.65 6.47 -5.29
CA ARG A 212 -13.73 5.01 -5.53
C ARG A 212 -14.35 4.19 -4.40
N ALA A 213 -14.86 4.81 -3.33
CA ALA A 213 -15.67 4.08 -2.36
C ALA A 213 -17.04 3.79 -2.96
N ASN A 214 -17.60 2.60 -2.72
CA ASN A 214 -19.03 2.37 -2.97
C ASN A 214 -19.81 3.46 -2.21
N GLY A 215 -20.80 4.10 -2.85
CA GLY A 215 -21.52 5.24 -2.26
C GLY A 215 -22.22 4.97 -0.92
N SER A 216 -22.30 3.70 -0.49
CA SER A 216 -22.81 3.24 0.81
C SER A 216 -21.73 2.97 1.87
N ASN A 217 -20.44 3.05 1.54
CA ASN A 217 -19.35 2.82 2.48
C ASN A 217 -18.86 4.15 3.07
N ILE A 218 -18.92 4.27 4.39
CA ILE A 218 -18.19 5.33 5.10
C ILE A 218 -16.69 5.03 4.97
N LEU A 219 -15.92 6.01 4.52
CA LEU A 219 -14.47 5.88 4.45
C LEU A 219 -13.89 5.85 5.86
N HIS A 220 -13.23 4.75 6.22
CA HIS A 220 -12.54 4.61 7.50
C HIS A 220 -11.04 4.51 7.25
N GLY A 221 -10.30 5.50 7.77
CA GLY A 221 -8.84 5.47 7.80
C GLY A 221 -8.34 4.53 8.90
N MET A 222 -7.25 3.84 8.64
CA MET A 222 -6.64 2.85 9.52
C MET A 222 -5.13 3.07 9.57
N ASN A 223 -4.56 2.91 10.76
CA ASN A 223 -3.11 2.88 10.94
C ASN A 223 -2.73 1.70 11.83
N ALA A 224 -1.52 1.21 11.67
CA ALA A 224 -0.93 0.14 12.45
C ALA A 224 0.60 0.16 12.32
N LEU A 225 1.24 -0.59 13.20
CA LEU A 225 2.61 -1.03 13.07
C LEU A 225 2.60 -2.48 12.59
N ILE A 226 3.23 -2.78 11.46
CA ILE A 226 3.22 -4.11 10.85
C ILE A 226 4.62 -4.69 10.92
N ALA A 227 4.76 -5.88 11.50
CA ALA A 227 5.97 -6.68 11.34
C ALA A 227 5.78 -7.64 10.17
N ILE A 228 6.82 -7.76 9.36
CA ILE A 228 6.88 -8.72 8.24
C ILE A 228 8.04 -9.65 8.53
N SER A 229 7.82 -10.93 8.28
CA SER A 229 8.77 -11.98 8.54
C SER A 229 10.07 -11.78 7.74
N ASP A 230 11.20 -12.09 8.36
CA ASP A 230 12.52 -12.19 7.74
C ASP A 230 12.74 -13.58 7.11
N ALA A 231 11.81 -14.51 7.29
CA ALA A 231 11.88 -15.83 6.67
C ALA A 231 11.61 -15.75 5.15
N GLY A 232 12.56 -16.23 4.35
CA GLY A 232 12.49 -16.20 2.88
C GLY A 232 13.23 -15.00 2.28
N GLU A 233 12.69 -14.44 1.19
CA GLU A 233 13.22 -13.20 0.60
C GLU A 233 12.77 -12.01 1.46
N SER A 234 13.73 -11.39 2.15
CA SER A 234 13.44 -10.25 3.05
C SER A 234 12.84 -9.08 2.27
N LEU A 235 11.73 -8.55 2.79
CA LEU A 235 11.07 -7.35 2.26
C LEU A 235 11.55 -6.07 2.96
N ASP A 236 12.57 -6.14 3.81
CA ASP A 236 13.02 -5.02 4.65
C ASP A 236 13.42 -3.79 3.84
N CYS A 237 13.95 -3.96 2.63
CA CYS A 237 14.38 -2.86 1.76
C CYS A 237 13.30 -2.42 0.76
N ALA A 238 12.17 -3.14 0.67
CA ALA A 238 11.20 -2.98 -0.40
C ALA A 238 10.25 -1.78 -0.18
N ALA A 239 9.93 -1.06 -1.25
CA ALA A 239 8.86 -0.08 -1.27
C ALA A 239 7.50 -0.79 -1.39
N MET A 240 6.67 -0.68 -0.36
CA MET A 240 5.41 -1.42 -0.26
C MET A 240 4.24 -0.51 0.11
N ALA A 241 3.02 -0.89 -0.27
CA ALA A 241 1.81 -0.17 0.12
C ALA A 241 0.60 -1.10 0.24
N ILE A 242 -0.28 -0.84 1.21
CA ILE A 242 -1.46 -1.65 1.52
C ILE A 242 -2.78 -0.89 1.40
N GLY A 243 -3.88 -1.64 1.31
CA GLY A 243 -5.23 -1.11 1.27
C GLY A 243 -5.62 -0.50 -0.08
N GLN A 244 -6.89 -0.13 -0.23
CA GLN A 244 -7.42 0.43 -1.49
C GLN A 244 -6.83 1.80 -1.82
N SER A 245 -6.46 2.58 -0.81
CA SER A 245 -5.92 3.93 -0.99
C SER A 245 -4.52 3.98 -1.58
N ARG A 246 -3.83 2.84 -1.76
CA ARG A 246 -2.48 2.79 -2.34
C ARG A 246 -2.38 3.37 -3.74
N HIS A 247 -3.46 3.31 -4.50
CA HIS A 247 -3.55 3.91 -5.84
C HIS A 247 -3.68 5.43 -5.82
N LEU A 248 -3.92 6.02 -4.64
CA LEU A 248 -4.28 7.41 -4.42
C LEU A 248 -3.42 8.07 -3.31
N GLY A 249 -2.19 7.61 -3.09
CA GLY A 249 -1.26 8.22 -2.12
C GLY A 249 -1.49 7.83 -0.67
N GLY A 250 -2.27 6.77 -0.41
CA GLY A 250 -2.47 6.17 0.91
C GLY A 250 -1.66 4.89 1.11
N GLY A 251 -1.61 4.41 2.35
CA GLY A 251 -1.21 3.04 2.66
C GLY A 251 0.27 2.69 2.47
N PHE A 252 1.15 3.65 2.18
CA PHE A 252 2.58 3.38 2.01
C PHE A 252 3.19 2.88 3.32
N LEU A 253 3.98 1.83 3.23
CA LEU A 253 4.70 1.27 4.36
C LEU A 253 6.05 1.98 4.47
N VAL A 254 6.25 2.70 5.58
CA VAL A 254 7.50 3.39 5.89
C VAL A 254 8.22 2.69 7.05
N PRO A 255 9.57 2.63 7.02
CA PRO A 255 10.33 1.88 8.00
C PRO A 255 10.26 2.52 9.38
N ALA A 256 10.01 1.69 10.38
CA ALA A 256 10.09 1.99 11.80
C ALA A 256 11.07 0.99 12.42
N ASP A 257 12.33 1.42 12.55
CA ASP A 257 13.42 0.59 13.03
C ASP A 257 13.55 0.76 14.55
N PHE A 258 13.56 -0.35 15.28
CA PHE A 258 13.72 -0.37 16.74
C PHE A 258 14.93 -1.20 17.14
N SER A 259 15.56 -0.89 18.27
CA SER A 259 16.63 -1.74 18.80
C SER A 259 16.08 -3.09 19.21
N VAL A 260 16.73 -4.19 18.86
CA VAL A 260 16.28 -5.54 19.27
C VAL A 260 16.15 -5.67 20.81
N SER A 261 16.89 -4.86 21.57
CA SER A 261 16.84 -4.83 23.04
C SER A 261 15.50 -4.39 23.62
N VAL A 262 14.67 -3.68 22.85
CA VAL A 262 13.35 -3.21 23.28
C VAL A 262 12.22 -4.13 22.81
N CYS A 263 12.55 -5.25 22.16
CA CYS A 263 11.61 -6.25 21.70
C CYS A 263 11.67 -7.48 22.62
N GLN A 264 10.50 -7.96 23.04
CA GLN A 264 10.37 -9.25 23.73
C GLN A 264 10.20 -10.37 22.71
N SER A 265 10.72 -11.56 22.98
CA SER A 265 10.53 -12.73 22.10
C SER A 265 9.04 -12.99 21.82
N ASP A 266 8.72 -13.33 20.58
CA ASP A 266 7.46 -13.95 20.17
C ASP A 266 7.81 -15.39 19.76
N ASP A 267 7.27 -16.38 20.46
CA ASP A 267 7.60 -17.79 20.22
C ASP A 267 7.20 -18.26 18.81
N ASP A 268 6.25 -17.55 18.19
CA ASP A 268 5.71 -17.88 16.87
C ASP A 268 6.17 -16.90 15.77
N PHE A 269 7.03 -15.92 16.07
CA PHE A 269 7.48 -14.90 15.12
C PHE A 269 8.89 -14.41 15.44
N GLU A 270 9.81 -14.48 14.50
CA GLU A 270 11.22 -14.14 14.70
C GLU A 270 11.45 -12.67 15.08
N LYS A 271 10.56 -11.76 14.66
CA LYS A 271 10.55 -10.39 15.17
C LYS A 271 9.78 -10.37 16.48
N GLY A 272 10.44 -9.89 17.54
CA GLY A 272 9.79 -9.76 18.83
C GLY A 272 8.61 -8.78 18.85
N ILE A 273 7.95 -8.66 20.00
CA ILE A 273 6.91 -7.68 20.26
C ILE A 273 7.57 -6.45 20.92
N PRO A 274 7.42 -5.24 20.36
CA PRO A 274 7.93 -4.03 21.01
C PRO A 274 7.34 -3.87 22.42
N THR A 275 8.21 -3.70 23.41
CA THR A 275 7.87 -3.71 24.85
C THR A 275 6.81 -2.68 25.26
N TRP A 276 6.77 -1.52 24.61
CA TRP A 276 5.80 -0.44 24.88
C TRP A 276 4.41 -0.68 24.26
N LEU A 277 4.19 -1.81 23.58
CA LEU A 277 2.89 -2.18 23.02
C LEU A 277 2.09 -3.13 23.92
N LYS A 278 2.68 -3.57 25.04
CA LYS A 278 1.97 -4.24 26.13
C LYS A 278 1.38 -3.25 27.11
#